data_AF-A0A9D4TF08-F1
#
_entry.id   AF-A0A9D4TF08-F1
#
_cell.length_a   1.000
_cell.length_b   1.000
_cell.length_c   1.000
_cell.angle_alpha   90.00
_cell.angle_beta   90.00
_cell.angle_gamma   90.00
#
_symmetry.space_group_name_H-M   'P 1'
#
loop_
_entity.id
_entity.type
_entity.pdbx_description
1 polymer ?
#
loop_
_entity_poly.entity_id
_entity_poly.type
_entity_poly.pdbx_seq_one_letter_code
_entity_poly.pdbx_strand_id
1 'polypeptide(L)'
;MVDQAAAAVQAALDAGMQRQTVVFLLPINEKEADFTQTEPVDYPCSLQKEFDTVCLLAKSLLQRLLGQGTAISAKRIDEGGVEGEPCGVLFPEDRSIIAVVFPTADRLKQLQAYAKTQGRLLLIINPQWRTEGQVISDFGIGPWKRAAEDFLATFQPTYVLKEKRIGSPGTVDAATGTRFASGGVVRVLRCYPGRYTNHAVAANGASQLMDATDAEPGYQELDAMIKRGRAAKLDIFRVAQLATAVYSPSGSDPQASASSDGDGTPASSGEGGSEGSEALAGLSDADIEGMDAATLRRMLVARGLPGSGRISKLRERLRELRDGK
;
A
#
# COMPACT_ATOMS: atom_id res chain seq x y z
N MET A 1 -6.82 -2.22 -13.70
CA MET A 1 -5.96 -1.05 -13.42
C MET A 1 -5.44 -0.40 -14.70
N VAL A 2 -4.55 -1.01 -15.49
CA VAL A 2 -3.95 -0.36 -16.68
C VAL A 2 -5.00 0.11 -17.69
N ASP A 3 -6.01 -0.71 -17.99
CA ASP A 3 -7.06 -0.32 -18.94
C ASP A 3 -7.92 0.86 -18.43
N GLN A 4 -8.18 0.93 -17.12
CA GLN A 4 -8.86 2.08 -16.50
C GLN A 4 -8.01 3.35 -16.56
N ALA A 5 -6.70 3.24 -16.34
CA ALA A 5 -5.78 4.36 -16.46
C ALA A 5 -5.69 4.84 -17.91
N ALA A 6 -5.62 3.93 -18.89
CA ALA A 6 -5.62 4.27 -20.31
C ALA A 6 -6.90 5.01 -20.71
N ALA A 7 -8.06 4.51 -20.29
CA ALA A 7 -9.35 5.17 -20.54
C ALA A 7 -9.40 6.58 -19.91
N ALA A 8 -8.93 6.74 -18.68
CA ALA A 8 -8.92 8.04 -18.00
C ALA A 8 -7.94 9.04 -18.62
N VAL A 9 -6.76 8.57 -19.05
CA VAL A 9 -5.76 9.39 -19.76
C VAL A 9 -6.28 9.82 -21.12
N GLN A 10 -6.91 8.91 -21.86
CA GLN A 10 -7.53 9.22 -23.15
C GLN A 10 -8.66 10.24 -23.00
N ALA A 11 -9.57 10.03 -22.05
CA ALA A 11 -10.67 10.97 -21.79
C ALA A 11 -10.16 12.38 -21.43
N ALA A 12 -9.07 12.47 -20.66
CA ALA A 12 -8.45 13.75 -20.36
C ALA A 12 -7.75 14.37 -21.58
N LEU A 13 -7.11 13.56 -22.42
CA LEU A 13 -6.49 14.02 -23.66
C LEU A 13 -7.55 14.57 -24.63
N ASP A 14 -8.68 13.89 -24.78
CA ASP A 14 -9.82 14.32 -25.60
C ASP A 14 -10.42 15.64 -25.09
N ALA A 15 -10.32 15.91 -23.77
CA ALA A 15 -10.68 17.17 -23.15
C ALA A 15 -9.58 18.27 -23.25
N GLY A 16 -8.50 18.01 -23.99
CA GLY A 16 -7.40 18.96 -24.23
C GLY A 16 -6.31 18.96 -23.16
N MET A 17 -6.33 18.05 -22.19
CA MET A 17 -5.34 17.99 -21.11
C MET A 17 -4.06 17.29 -21.59
N GLN A 18 -3.03 18.07 -21.86
CA GLN A 18 -1.72 17.57 -22.35
C GLN A 18 -0.73 17.22 -21.24
N ARG A 19 -0.98 17.67 -20.01
CA ARG A 19 -0.13 17.38 -18.84
C ARG A 19 -0.95 16.63 -17.82
N GLN A 20 -0.54 15.41 -17.51
CA GLN A 20 -1.35 14.52 -16.69
C GLN A 20 -0.50 13.74 -15.69
N THR A 21 -1.11 13.39 -14.56
CA THR A 21 -0.50 12.56 -13.51
C THR A 21 -1.26 11.27 -13.35
N VAL A 22 -0.51 10.17 -13.35
CA VAL A 22 -0.98 8.81 -13.13
C VAL A 22 -0.29 8.24 -11.90
N VAL A 23 -1.05 7.68 -10.96
CA VAL A 23 -0.53 6.99 -9.79
C VAL A 23 -1.13 5.59 -9.74
N PHE A 24 -0.29 4.58 -9.93
CA PHE A 24 -0.65 3.19 -9.78
C PHE A 24 -0.46 2.72 -8.34
N LEU A 25 -1.34 1.83 -7.87
CA LEU A 25 -1.05 0.97 -6.74
C LEU A 25 -0.20 -0.19 -7.26
N LEU A 26 1.06 -0.25 -6.85
CA LEU A 26 2.02 -1.20 -7.42
C LEU A 26 1.75 -2.63 -6.93
N PRO A 27 1.67 -3.63 -7.83
CA PRO A 27 1.51 -5.03 -7.47
C PRO A 27 2.85 -5.64 -7.04
N ILE A 28 3.40 -5.15 -5.93
CA ILE A 28 4.66 -5.61 -5.34
C ILE A 28 4.41 -6.41 -4.05
N ASN A 29 5.39 -7.19 -3.63
CA ASN A 29 5.34 -8.03 -2.43
C ASN A 29 4.11 -8.98 -2.45
N GLU A 30 3.29 -8.99 -1.41
CA GLU A 30 2.12 -9.86 -1.34
C GLU A 30 1.08 -9.53 -2.44
N LYS A 31 1.05 -8.27 -2.90
CA LYS A 31 0.14 -7.83 -3.97
C LYS A 31 0.53 -8.30 -5.37
N GLU A 32 1.75 -8.81 -5.54
CA GLU A 32 2.19 -9.45 -6.78
C GLU A 32 1.39 -10.72 -7.06
N ALA A 33 1.08 -11.48 -6.01
CA ALA A 33 0.36 -12.75 -6.11
C ALA A 33 -1.13 -12.63 -5.76
N ASP A 34 -1.51 -11.63 -4.96
CA ASP A 34 -2.90 -11.30 -4.67
C ASP A 34 -3.07 -9.79 -4.48
N PHE A 35 -3.49 -9.10 -5.54
CA PHE A 35 -3.69 -7.65 -5.53
C PHE A 35 -4.73 -7.18 -4.51
N THR A 36 -5.56 -8.08 -3.98
CA THR A 36 -6.57 -7.75 -2.98
C THR A 36 -6.03 -7.77 -1.55
N GLN A 37 -4.80 -8.24 -1.34
CA GLN A 37 -4.21 -8.36 -0.03
C GLN A 37 -4.09 -6.99 0.68
N THR A 38 -4.69 -6.90 1.87
CA THR A 38 -4.68 -5.71 2.73
C THR A 38 -3.80 -5.88 3.97
N GLU A 39 -3.16 -7.02 4.18
CA GLU A 39 -2.22 -7.22 5.30
C GLU A 39 -1.00 -6.28 5.17
N PRO A 40 -0.45 -5.79 6.30
CA PRO A 40 0.81 -5.04 6.30
C PRO A 40 1.90 -5.84 5.60
N VAL A 41 2.79 -5.14 4.91
CA VAL A 41 3.94 -5.77 4.26
C VAL A 41 5.00 -6.03 5.34
N ASP A 42 5.50 -7.27 5.42
CA ASP A 42 6.56 -7.64 6.38
C ASP A 42 7.91 -7.00 6.09
N TYR A 43 8.24 -6.84 4.80
CA TYR A 43 9.53 -6.32 4.34
C TYR A 43 9.34 -5.29 3.23
N PRO A 44 9.97 -4.11 3.32
CA PRO A 44 9.90 -3.14 2.25
C PRO A 44 10.43 -3.73 0.94
N CYS A 45 9.74 -3.46 -0.16
CA CYS A 45 10.26 -3.75 -1.50
C CYS A 45 11.46 -2.85 -1.77
N SER A 46 12.44 -3.32 -2.56
CA SER A 46 13.51 -2.43 -3.01
C SER A 46 12.95 -1.36 -3.95
N LEU A 47 13.49 -0.14 -3.88
CA LEU A 47 13.13 0.97 -4.78
C LEU A 47 13.30 0.58 -6.25
N GLN A 48 14.32 -0.23 -6.56
CA GLN A 48 14.53 -0.75 -7.91
C GLN A 48 13.37 -1.64 -8.38
N LYS A 49 12.88 -2.55 -7.54
CA LYS A 49 11.74 -3.40 -7.90
C LYS A 49 10.45 -2.58 -8.04
N GLU A 50 10.25 -1.54 -7.23
CA GLU A 50 9.14 -0.60 -7.41
C GLU A 50 9.23 0.11 -8.77
N PHE A 51 10.41 0.66 -9.08
CA PHE A 51 10.69 1.33 -10.34
C PHE A 51 10.48 0.44 -11.57
N ASP A 52 11.01 -0.79 -11.54
CA ASP A 52 10.85 -1.76 -12.62
C ASP A 52 9.36 -2.09 -12.83
N THR A 53 8.62 -2.28 -11.73
CA THR A 53 7.18 -2.52 -11.76
C THR A 53 6.43 -1.34 -12.38
N VAL A 54 6.75 -0.11 -11.98
CA VAL A 54 6.13 1.09 -12.55
C VAL A 54 6.47 1.22 -14.04
N CYS A 55 7.72 0.94 -14.45
CA CYS A 55 8.12 0.96 -15.85
C CYS A 55 7.32 -0.03 -16.69
N LEU A 56 7.06 -1.25 -16.19
CA LEU A 56 6.22 -2.24 -16.87
C LEU A 56 4.76 -1.77 -16.99
N LEU A 57 4.20 -1.19 -15.94
CA LEU A 57 2.85 -0.63 -15.96
C LEU A 57 2.74 0.57 -16.91
N ALA A 58 3.73 1.47 -16.89
CA ALA A 58 3.82 2.63 -17.77
C ALA A 58 3.96 2.22 -19.24
N LYS A 59 4.81 1.23 -19.55
CA LYS A 59 4.92 0.66 -20.89
C LYS A 59 3.59 0.09 -21.36
N SER A 60 2.92 -0.68 -20.50
CA SER A 60 1.60 -1.25 -20.81
C SER A 60 0.55 -0.17 -21.04
N LEU A 61 0.55 0.91 -20.23
CA LEU A 61 -0.31 2.08 -20.42
C LEU A 61 -0.07 2.73 -21.79
N LEU A 62 1.18 3.01 -22.15
CA LEU A 62 1.51 3.62 -23.45
C LEU A 62 1.09 2.73 -24.61
N GLN A 63 1.25 1.41 -24.51
CA GLN A 63 0.76 0.46 -25.51
C GLN A 63 -0.78 0.40 -25.59
N ARG A 64 -1.50 0.70 -24.52
CA ARG A 64 -2.97 0.85 -24.60
C ARG A 64 -3.39 2.14 -25.30
N LEU A 65 -2.64 3.22 -25.13
CA LEU A 65 -2.92 4.52 -25.77
C LEU A 65 -2.53 4.54 -27.26
N LEU A 66 -1.41 3.91 -27.61
CA LEU A 66 -0.81 3.98 -28.95
C LEU A 66 -1.10 2.75 -29.81
N GLY A 67 -1.73 1.71 -29.25
CA GLY A 67 -1.94 0.41 -29.90
C GLY A 67 -1.00 -0.68 -29.39
N GLN A 68 -1.54 -1.90 -29.29
CA GLN A 68 -0.76 -3.05 -28.83
C GLN A 68 0.40 -3.31 -29.80
N GLY A 69 1.58 -3.65 -29.24
CA GLY A 69 2.78 -3.93 -30.03
C GLY A 69 3.62 -2.70 -30.37
N THR A 70 3.14 -1.47 -30.09
CA THR A 70 3.96 -0.26 -30.27
C THR A 70 5.27 -0.36 -29.48
N ALA A 71 6.38 -0.07 -30.16
CA ALA A 71 7.71 -0.09 -29.57
C ALA A 71 7.88 1.12 -28.63
N ILE A 72 8.10 0.83 -27.35
CA ILE A 72 8.33 1.84 -26.31
C ILE A 72 9.77 1.73 -25.86
N SER A 73 10.51 2.82 -26.05
CA SER A 73 11.87 2.98 -25.55
C SER A 73 11.83 3.49 -24.11
N ALA A 74 12.75 3.02 -23.27
CA ALA A 74 12.96 3.49 -21.91
C ALA A 74 14.39 4.01 -21.76
N LYS A 75 14.55 5.17 -21.14
CA LYS A 75 15.86 5.77 -20.84
C LYS A 75 15.89 6.19 -19.37
N ARG A 76 16.93 5.78 -18.63
CA ARG A 76 17.19 6.32 -17.29
C ARG A 76 17.65 7.78 -17.38
N ILE A 77 17.15 8.59 -16.46
CA ILE A 77 17.45 10.03 -16.35
C ILE A 77 17.89 10.42 -14.93
N ASP A 78 18.05 9.43 -14.06
CA ASP A 78 18.73 9.52 -12.78
C ASP A 78 20.27 9.43 -12.95
N GLU A 79 20.99 9.41 -11.82
CA GLU A 79 22.46 9.43 -11.77
C GLU A 79 23.11 8.04 -11.92
N GLY A 80 22.29 6.98 -12.02
CA GLY A 80 22.75 5.60 -11.99
C GLY A 80 23.19 5.16 -10.58
N GLY A 81 23.77 3.96 -10.51
CA GLY A 81 24.28 3.40 -9.26
C GLY A 81 23.25 2.64 -8.43
N VAL A 82 23.74 2.04 -7.33
CA VAL A 82 22.96 1.19 -6.41
C VAL A 82 22.17 2.04 -5.41
N GLU A 83 22.66 3.25 -5.10
CA GLU A 83 22.08 4.14 -4.09
C GLU A 83 21.24 5.29 -4.69
N GLY A 84 21.23 5.44 -6.02
CA GLY A 84 20.48 6.49 -6.69
C GLY A 84 18.98 6.23 -6.70
N GLU A 85 18.17 7.28 -6.52
CA GLU A 85 16.72 7.20 -6.69
C GLU A 85 16.39 6.99 -8.17
N PRO A 86 15.84 5.83 -8.56
CA PRO A 86 15.67 5.50 -9.97
C PRO A 86 14.59 6.38 -10.61
N CYS A 87 14.87 6.87 -11.83
CA CYS A 87 13.95 7.71 -12.58
C CYS A 87 14.13 7.47 -14.09
N GLY A 88 13.00 7.30 -14.78
CA GLY A 88 12.98 6.89 -16.18
C GLY A 88 12.13 7.80 -17.03
N VAL A 89 12.41 7.81 -18.33
CA VAL A 89 11.54 8.38 -19.34
C VAL A 89 11.21 7.32 -20.39
N LEU A 90 9.91 7.11 -20.63
CA LEU A 90 9.38 6.18 -21.61
C LEU A 90 8.72 6.96 -22.75
N PHE A 91 8.99 6.54 -23.98
CA PHE A 91 8.47 7.20 -25.19
C PHE A 91 8.42 6.24 -26.39
N PRO A 92 7.45 6.41 -27.31
CA PRO A 92 7.49 5.80 -28.64
C PRO A 92 8.56 6.47 -29.51
N GLU A 93 8.88 5.87 -30.66
CA GLU A 93 9.91 6.38 -31.59
C GLU A 93 9.68 7.85 -32.01
N ASP A 94 8.44 8.20 -32.33
CA ASP A 94 8.03 9.55 -32.73
C ASP A 94 7.96 10.56 -31.57
N ARG A 95 8.09 10.08 -30.33
CA ARG A 95 7.97 10.86 -29.10
C ARG A 95 6.66 11.65 -29.00
N SER A 96 5.59 11.14 -29.60
CA SER A 96 4.22 11.70 -29.50
C SER A 96 3.69 11.74 -28.06
N ILE A 97 4.20 10.86 -27.20
CA ILE A 97 3.94 10.85 -25.76
C ILE A 97 5.29 10.75 -25.02
N ILE A 98 5.43 11.49 -23.92
CA ILE A 98 6.52 11.29 -22.96
C ILE A 98 5.93 10.93 -21.61
N ALA A 99 6.37 9.81 -21.04
CA ALA A 99 6.05 9.42 -19.68
C ALA A 99 7.30 9.47 -18.81
N VAL A 100 7.33 10.37 -17.85
CA VAL A 100 8.37 10.42 -16.82
C VAL A 100 7.91 9.56 -15.65
N VAL A 101 8.65 8.50 -15.39
CA VAL A 101 8.32 7.44 -14.44
C VAL A 101 9.19 7.60 -13.20
N PHE A 102 8.54 7.58 -12.04
CA PHE A 102 9.19 7.68 -10.74
C PHE A 102 10.03 8.95 -10.54
N PRO A 103 9.58 10.15 -10.98
CA PRO A 103 10.39 11.35 -10.82
C PRO A 103 10.52 11.79 -9.36
N THR A 104 11.70 12.32 -9.05
CA THR A 104 12.07 12.97 -7.79
C THR A 104 12.09 14.49 -7.97
N ALA A 105 12.09 15.26 -6.88
CA ALA A 105 12.04 16.72 -6.95
C ALA A 105 13.21 17.31 -7.76
N ASP A 106 14.39 16.68 -7.71
CA ASP A 106 15.58 17.10 -8.47
C ASP A 106 15.39 17.02 -9.99
N ARG A 107 14.44 16.20 -10.46
CA ARG A 107 14.13 16.05 -11.89
C ARG A 107 13.13 17.08 -12.41
N LEU A 108 12.69 18.02 -11.57
CA LEU A 108 11.70 19.03 -11.95
C LEU A 108 12.16 19.91 -13.12
N LYS A 109 13.43 20.32 -13.16
CA LYS A 109 13.98 21.09 -14.29
C LYS A 109 13.89 20.33 -15.61
N GLN A 110 14.09 19.01 -15.57
CA GLN A 110 13.98 18.16 -16.74
C GLN A 110 12.51 17.97 -17.17
N LEU A 111 11.60 17.79 -16.21
CA LEU A 111 10.15 17.81 -16.46
C LEU A 111 9.70 19.12 -17.13
N GLN A 112 10.16 20.26 -16.62
CA GLN A 112 9.90 21.58 -17.21
C GLN A 112 10.43 21.67 -18.64
N ALA A 113 11.60 21.09 -18.94
CA ALA A 113 12.13 21.05 -20.30
C ALA A 113 11.24 20.23 -21.25
N TYR A 114 10.74 19.06 -20.82
CA TYR A 114 9.80 18.28 -21.61
C TYR A 114 8.46 18.99 -21.83
N ALA A 115 8.02 19.78 -20.85
CA ALA A 115 6.77 20.53 -20.88
C ALA A 115 6.77 21.74 -21.85
N LYS A 116 7.93 22.12 -22.40
CA LYS A 116 8.07 23.21 -23.39
C LYS A 116 7.55 22.83 -24.78
N THR A 117 7.52 21.53 -25.13
CA THR A 117 6.97 21.07 -26.41
C THR A 117 5.46 21.08 -26.34
N GLN A 118 4.82 21.96 -27.11
CA GLN A 118 3.36 22.04 -27.20
C GLN A 118 2.78 20.87 -28.01
N GLY A 119 1.52 20.52 -27.74
CA GLY A 119 0.81 19.48 -28.50
C GLY A 119 1.16 18.04 -28.10
N ARG A 120 2.15 17.86 -27.20
CA ARG A 120 2.62 16.55 -26.77
C ARG A 120 2.05 16.18 -25.41
N LEU A 121 1.52 14.96 -25.28
CA LEU A 121 1.12 14.42 -23.99
C LEU A 121 2.36 14.15 -23.12
N LEU A 122 2.39 14.77 -21.94
CA LEU A 122 3.40 14.58 -20.91
C LEU A 122 2.74 13.96 -19.67
N LEU A 123 3.16 12.73 -19.35
CA LEU A 123 2.70 12.00 -18.17
C LEU A 123 3.76 12.04 -17.06
N ILE A 124 3.33 12.31 -15.84
CA ILE A 124 4.06 11.97 -14.61
C ILE A 124 3.45 10.69 -14.07
N ILE A 125 4.26 9.64 -13.89
CA ILE A 125 3.79 8.34 -13.41
C ILE A 125 4.46 8.01 -12.08
N ASN A 126 3.66 7.82 -11.03
CA ASN A 126 4.09 7.48 -9.67
C ASN A 126 5.24 8.38 -9.17
N PRO A 127 5.05 9.70 -9.02
CA PRO A 127 6.09 10.58 -8.49
C PRO A 127 6.50 10.16 -7.07
N GLN A 128 7.78 10.36 -6.72
CA GLN A 128 8.35 9.97 -5.43
C GLN A 128 8.18 11.05 -4.35
N TRP A 129 7.99 12.31 -4.75
CA TRP A 129 7.80 13.42 -3.81
C TRP A 129 6.45 13.36 -3.10
N ARG A 130 6.38 13.93 -1.90
CA ARG A 130 5.13 14.10 -1.15
C ARG A 130 4.75 15.56 -1.08
N THR A 131 3.56 15.88 -1.56
CA THR A 131 3.00 17.25 -1.45
C THR A 131 2.35 17.54 -0.11
N GLU A 132 2.12 16.51 0.72
CA GLU A 132 1.44 16.62 2.01
C GLU A 132 2.16 15.80 3.09
N GLY A 133 2.14 16.29 4.33
CA GLY A 133 2.59 15.55 5.51
C GLY A 133 4.11 15.52 5.75
N GLN A 134 4.92 16.23 4.95
CA GLN A 134 6.34 16.45 5.26
C GLN A 134 6.55 17.77 5.99
N VAL A 135 7.44 17.75 7.01
CA VAL A 135 7.86 18.95 7.75
C VAL A 135 8.70 19.88 6.86
N ILE A 136 9.48 19.31 5.95
CA ILE A 136 10.28 20.03 4.95
C ILE A 136 9.83 19.56 3.59
N SER A 137 9.43 20.50 2.73
CA SER A 137 9.02 20.21 1.36
C SER A 137 10.19 19.71 0.53
N ASP A 138 9.99 18.63 -0.22
CA ASP A 138 10.95 18.12 -1.22
C ASP A 138 11.38 19.19 -2.24
N PHE A 139 10.55 20.22 -2.46
CA PHE A 139 10.81 21.33 -3.39
C PHE A 139 11.55 22.54 -2.77
N GLY A 140 12.12 22.38 -1.57
CA GLY A 140 12.79 23.45 -0.84
C GLY A 140 11.83 24.43 -0.17
N ILE A 141 12.26 25.69 -0.04
CA ILE A 141 11.56 26.73 0.75
C ILE A 141 11.23 27.98 -0.08
N GLY A 142 10.17 28.69 0.32
CA GLY A 142 9.86 30.03 -0.20
C GLY A 142 9.49 30.04 -1.70
N PRO A 143 10.04 30.98 -2.51
CA PRO A 143 9.67 31.15 -3.91
C PRO A 143 9.92 29.93 -4.80
N TRP A 144 10.97 29.15 -4.51
CA TRP A 144 11.30 27.95 -5.31
C TRP A 144 10.26 26.85 -5.13
N LYS A 145 9.80 26.63 -3.89
CA LYS A 145 8.69 25.72 -3.58
C LYS A 145 7.44 26.12 -4.35
N ARG A 146 7.06 27.40 -4.29
CA ARG A 146 5.86 27.90 -4.96
C ARG A 146 5.94 27.71 -6.47
N ALA A 147 7.06 28.03 -7.10
CA ALA A 147 7.24 27.83 -8.53
C ALA A 147 7.16 26.34 -8.94
N ALA A 148 7.64 25.44 -8.08
CA ALA A 148 7.50 24.00 -8.29
C ALA A 148 6.04 23.54 -8.18
N GLU A 149 5.34 23.96 -7.13
CA GLU A 149 3.92 23.66 -6.92
C GLU A 149 3.05 24.23 -8.04
N ASP A 150 3.28 25.48 -8.45
CA ASP A 150 2.56 26.12 -9.56
C ASP A 150 2.76 25.36 -10.88
N PHE A 151 3.98 24.86 -11.14
CA PHE A 151 4.24 24.03 -12.31
C PHE A 151 3.55 22.66 -12.22
N LEU A 152 3.65 21.98 -11.07
CA LEU A 152 3.01 20.67 -10.87
C LEU A 152 1.48 20.77 -10.88
N ALA A 153 0.91 21.88 -10.45
CA ALA A 153 -0.53 22.16 -10.53
C ALA A 153 -1.03 22.22 -11.98
N THR A 154 -0.14 22.38 -12.97
CA THR A 154 -0.52 22.28 -14.39
C THR A 154 -0.76 20.84 -14.85
N PHE A 155 -0.43 19.84 -14.04
CA PHE A 155 -0.68 18.43 -14.34
C PHE A 155 -2.00 17.98 -13.75
N GLN A 156 -2.93 17.58 -14.62
CA GLN A 156 -4.23 17.05 -14.19
C GLN A 156 -4.05 15.66 -13.57
N PRO A 157 -4.52 15.38 -12.34
CA PRO A 157 -4.62 14.01 -11.84
C PRO A 157 -5.67 13.26 -12.66
N THR A 158 -5.24 12.33 -13.51
CA THR A 158 -6.13 11.60 -14.43
C THR A 158 -6.46 10.21 -13.95
N TYR A 159 -5.47 9.50 -13.42
CA TYR A 159 -5.69 8.23 -12.75
C TYR A 159 -4.94 8.20 -11.43
N VAL A 160 -5.63 7.87 -10.34
CA VAL A 160 -5.00 7.66 -9.03
C VAL A 160 -5.59 6.39 -8.44
N LEU A 161 -4.76 5.44 -8.05
CA LEU A 161 -5.14 4.35 -7.17
C LEU A 161 -4.09 4.27 -6.07
N LYS A 162 -4.48 4.60 -4.85
CA LYS A 162 -3.63 4.56 -3.66
C LYS A 162 -4.28 3.70 -2.59
N GLU A 163 -3.47 2.97 -1.82
CA GLU A 163 -3.92 2.29 -0.61
C GLU A 163 -3.40 3.06 0.60
N LYS A 164 -4.30 3.49 1.49
CA LYS A 164 -3.98 4.23 2.71
C LYS A 164 -4.42 3.41 3.93
N ARG A 165 -3.51 3.26 4.89
CA ARG A 165 -3.78 2.60 6.17
C ARG A 165 -4.24 3.62 7.20
N ILE A 166 -5.54 3.53 7.45
CA ILE A 166 -6.37 4.14 8.48
C ILE A 166 -6.07 3.72 9.92
N GLY A 167 -5.38 4.47 10.79
CA GLY A 167 -5.22 4.08 12.20
C GLY A 167 -4.42 2.79 12.40
N SER A 168 -4.95 1.84 13.19
CA SER A 168 -4.28 0.59 13.57
C SER A 168 -4.99 -0.66 12.98
N PRO A 169 -5.06 -0.80 11.65
CA PRO A 169 -5.83 -1.87 11.01
C PRO A 169 -5.31 -3.28 11.38
N GLY A 170 -4.02 -3.42 11.69
CA GLY A 170 -3.41 -4.71 12.05
C GLY A 170 -3.47 -5.06 13.54
N THR A 171 -3.85 -4.13 14.42
CA THR A 171 -3.75 -4.33 15.86
C THR A 171 -5.00 -5.02 16.39
N VAL A 172 -4.79 -6.08 17.18
CA VAL A 172 -5.83 -6.72 17.99
C VAL A 172 -6.08 -5.81 19.19
N ASP A 173 -7.31 -5.37 19.39
CA ASP A 173 -7.71 -4.74 20.64
C ASP A 173 -7.58 -5.79 21.75
N ALA A 174 -6.66 -5.54 22.70
CA ALA A 174 -6.32 -6.51 23.73
C ALA A 174 -7.46 -6.78 24.72
N ALA A 175 -8.43 -5.87 24.86
CA ALA A 175 -9.56 -6.01 25.77
C ALA A 175 -10.70 -6.83 25.15
N THR A 176 -10.89 -6.71 23.84
CA THR A 176 -12.02 -7.34 23.13
C THR A 176 -11.60 -8.47 22.18
N GLY A 177 -10.29 -8.65 21.96
CA GLY A 177 -9.76 -9.58 20.97
C GLY A 177 -10.08 -9.19 19.52
N THR A 178 -10.70 -8.03 19.28
CA THR A 178 -11.13 -7.62 17.93
C THR A 178 -10.00 -6.95 17.17
N ARG A 179 -9.65 -7.47 15.98
CA ARG A 179 -8.80 -6.74 15.01
C ARG A 179 -9.64 -5.65 14.34
N PHE A 180 -9.01 -4.53 13.98
CA PHE A 180 -9.68 -3.35 13.40
C PHE A 180 -10.74 -2.72 14.33
N ALA A 181 -10.52 -2.70 15.64
CA ALA A 181 -11.39 -1.95 16.56
C ALA A 181 -11.40 -0.44 16.23
N SER A 182 -10.26 0.09 15.77
CA SER A 182 -10.11 1.44 15.21
C SER A 182 -9.37 1.37 13.87
N GLY A 183 -9.85 2.13 12.87
CA GLY A 183 -9.18 2.24 11.57
C GLY A 183 -9.67 1.27 10.48
N GLY A 184 -8.86 1.12 9.42
CA GLY A 184 -9.20 0.34 8.21
C GLY A 184 -8.20 0.54 7.07
N VAL A 185 -8.33 -0.29 6.02
CA VAL A 185 -7.58 -0.09 4.77
C VAL A 185 -8.49 0.55 3.75
N VAL A 186 -8.07 1.68 3.19
CA VAL A 186 -8.85 2.46 2.23
C VAL A 186 -8.12 2.50 0.89
N ARG A 187 -8.84 2.20 -0.20
CA ARG A 187 -8.38 2.49 -1.56
C ARG A 187 -9.03 3.77 -2.05
N VAL A 188 -8.17 4.72 -2.41
CA VAL A 188 -8.55 6.01 -3.01
C VAL A 188 -8.37 5.88 -4.51
N LEU A 189 -9.48 5.91 -5.25
CA LEU A 189 -9.52 5.77 -6.70
C LEU A 189 -10.01 7.06 -7.36
N ARG A 190 -9.32 7.54 -8.39
CA ARG A 190 -9.81 8.53 -9.34
C ARG A 190 -9.60 8.04 -10.76
N CYS A 191 -10.64 8.18 -11.57
CA CYS A 191 -10.58 8.05 -13.03
C CYS A 191 -11.22 9.30 -13.63
N TYR A 192 -10.45 10.15 -14.29
CA TYR A 192 -10.98 11.34 -14.96
C TYR A 192 -12.08 10.97 -15.98
N PRO A 193 -13.17 11.76 -16.08
CA PRO A 193 -13.48 13.02 -15.38
C PRO A 193 -14.15 12.83 -14.01
N GLY A 194 -14.21 11.60 -13.49
CA GLY A 194 -14.84 11.29 -12.22
C GLY A 194 -14.15 11.89 -11.00
N ARG A 195 -14.92 11.94 -9.91
CA ARG A 195 -14.47 12.35 -8.56
C ARG A 195 -13.56 11.27 -7.95
N TYR A 196 -12.85 11.62 -6.88
CA TYR A 196 -12.21 10.61 -6.05
C TYR A 196 -13.29 9.77 -5.37
N THR A 197 -13.09 8.46 -5.36
CA THR A 197 -13.96 7.47 -4.71
C THR A 197 -13.14 6.73 -3.67
N ASN A 198 -13.69 6.61 -2.46
CA ASN A 198 -12.97 6.12 -1.30
C ASN A 198 -13.62 4.83 -0.82
N HIS A 199 -12.92 3.71 -1.02
CA HIS A 199 -13.44 2.39 -0.72
C HIS A 199 -12.75 1.80 0.50
N ALA A 200 -13.52 1.39 1.51
CA ALA A 200 -12.99 0.48 2.52
C ALA A 200 -12.77 -0.89 1.87
N VAL A 201 -11.69 -1.57 2.25
CA VAL A 201 -11.29 -2.87 1.66
C VAL A 201 -10.98 -3.87 2.77
N ALA A 202 -11.45 -5.11 2.58
CA ALA A 202 -11.18 -6.23 3.46
C ALA A 202 -10.13 -7.18 2.84
N ALA A 203 -9.49 -8.01 3.67
CA ALA A 203 -8.43 -8.92 3.24
C ALA A 203 -8.89 -10.02 2.27
N ASN A 204 -10.19 -10.28 2.17
CA ASN A 204 -10.79 -11.20 1.19
C ASN A 204 -11.09 -10.54 -0.16
N GLY A 205 -10.64 -9.29 -0.35
CA GLY A 205 -10.87 -8.49 -1.56
C GLY A 205 -12.26 -7.86 -1.68
N ALA A 206 -13.15 -8.06 -0.71
CA ALA A 206 -14.38 -7.29 -0.65
C ALA A 206 -14.04 -5.81 -0.48
N SER A 207 -14.84 -4.95 -1.11
CA SER A 207 -14.72 -3.51 -0.94
C SER A 207 -16.09 -2.85 -0.97
N GLN A 208 -16.21 -1.70 -0.32
CA GLN A 208 -17.44 -0.91 -0.31
C GLN A 208 -17.11 0.57 -0.35
N LEU A 209 -17.81 1.31 -1.22
CA LEU A 209 -17.70 2.75 -1.30
C LEU A 209 -18.16 3.38 0.02
N MET A 210 -17.32 4.24 0.59
CA MET A 210 -17.65 5.04 1.76
C MET A 210 -18.13 6.45 1.36
N ASP A 211 -17.40 7.09 0.44
CA ASP A 211 -17.63 8.49 0.08
C ASP A 211 -16.97 8.85 -1.27
N ALA A 212 -17.39 9.95 -1.87
CA ALA A 212 -16.79 10.53 -3.07
C ALA A 212 -16.49 12.02 -2.91
N THR A 213 -15.27 12.44 -3.24
CA THR A 213 -14.73 13.80 -3.00
C THR A 213 -14.13 14.40 -4.27
N ASP A 214 -14.15 15.74 -4.39
CA ASP A 214 -13.59 16.43 -5.56
C ASP A 214 -12.06 16.45 -5.56
N ALA A 215 -11.47 16.59 -4.36
CA ALA A 215 -10.04 16.54 -4.09
C ALA A 215 -9.63 15.19 -3.49
N GLU A 216 -8.34 14.86 -3.56
CA GLU A 216 -7.79 13.67 -2.92
C GLU A 216 -7.92 13.83 -1.40
N PRO A 217 -8.54 12.88 -0.69
CA PRO A 217 -8.74 13.06 0.74
C PRO A 217 -7.48 12.83 1.56
N GLY A 218 -7.31 13.66 2.57
CA GLY A 218 -6.25 13.57 3.56
C GLY A 218 -6.50 12.48 4.61
N TYR A 219 -5.50 12.23 5.48
CA TYR A 219 -5.59 11.20 6.52
C TYR A 219 -6.80 11.41 7.45
N GLN A 220 -7.01 12.64 7.93
CA GLN A 220 -8.08 12.97 8.87
C GLN A 220 -9.47 12.80 8.26
N GLU A 221 -9.62 13.13 6.98
CA GLU A 221 -10.88 12.96 6.25
C GLU A 221 -11.22 11.48 6.07
N LEU A 222 -10.21 10.66 5.74
CA LEU A 222 -10.38 9.21 5.62
C LEU A 222 -10.71 8.55 6.96
N ASP A 223 -10.07 8.98 8.05
CA ASP A 223 -10.43 8.54 9.41
C ASP A 223 -11.89 8.87 9.74
N ALA A 224 -12.33 10.09 9.42
CA ALA A 224 -13.71 10.51 9.61
C ALA A 224 -14.68 9.70 8.74
N MET A 225 -14.33 9.38 7.49
CA MET A 225 -15.13 8.51 6.60
C MET A 225 -15.31 7.11 7.19
N ILE A 226 -14.25 6.52 7.75
CA ILE A 226 -14.32 5.21 8.41
C ILE A 226 -15.26 5.26 9.62
N LYS A 227 -15.13 6.28 10.47
CA LYS A 227 -16.00 6.47 11.64
C LYS A 227 -17.47 6.59 11.24
N ARG A 228 -17.77 7.39 10.21
CA ARG A 228 -19.12 7.51 9.64
C ARG A 228 -19.63 6.19 9.08
N GLY A 229 -18.80 5.48 8.30
CA GLY A 229 -19.18 4.19 7.73
C GLY A 229 -19.47 3.12 8.79
N ARG A 230 -18.74 3.13 9.92
CA ARG A 230 -19.04 2.24 11.05
C ARG A 230 -20.33 2.61 11.76
N ALA A 231 -20.57 3.90 12.01
CA ALA A 231 -21.84 4.38 12.57
C ALA A 231 -23.04 4.01 11.67
N ALA A 232 -22.84 4.05 10.35
CA ALA A 232 -23.81 3.62 9.34
C ALA A 232 -23.88 2.09 9.15
N LYS A 233 -23.07 1.30 9.88
CA LYS A 233 -23.01 -0.16 9.82
C LYS A 233 -22.77 -0.69 8.40
N LEU A 234 -21.88 -0.05 7.64
CA LEU A 234 -21.48 -0.57 6.33
C LEU A 234 -20.95 -2.01 6.48
N ASP A 235 -21.48 -2.93 5.67
CA ASP A 235 -21.17 -4.36 5.72
C ASP A 235 -19.67 -4.65 5.64
N ILE A 236 -18.92 -3.83 4.91
CA ILE A 236 -17.47 -3.99 4.76
C ILE A 236 -16.72 -4.05 6.09
N PHE A 237 -17.18 -3.35 7.13
CA PHE A 237 -16.50 -3.39 8.43
C PHE A 237 -16.76 -4.71 9.15
N ARG A 238 -17.96 -5.27 9.01
CA ARG A 238 -18.28 -6.63 9.48
C ARG A 238 -17.52 -7.67 8.68
N VAL A 239 -17.46 -7.54 7.36
CA VAL A 239 -16.71 -8.45 6.48
C VAL A 239 -15.22 -8.39 6.77
N ALA A 240 -14.65 -7.20 6.97
CA ALA A 240 -13.26 -7.05 7.37
C ALA A 240 -12.99 -7.73 8.72
N GLN A 241 -13.86 -7.51 9.71
CA GLN A 241 -13.77 -8.21 11.00
C GLN A 241 -13.83 -9.72 10.82
N LEU A 242 -14.74 -10.27 10.01
CA LEU A 242 -14.88 -11.72 9.80
C LEU A 242 -13.74 -12.33 8.99
N ALA A 243 -13.35 -11.70 7.88
CA ALA A 243 -12.19 -12.10 7.08
C ALA A 243 -10.92 -12.14 7.94
N THR A 244 -10.89 -11.32 8.98
CA THR A 244 -9.83 -11.30 9.97
C THR A 244 -10.11 -12.21 11.19
N ALA A 245 -11.36 -12.55 11.51
CA ALA A 245 -11.76 -13.39 12.64
C ALA A 245 -11.72 -14.90 12.34
N VAL A 246 -11.63 -15.31 11.07
CA VAL A 246 -11.12 -16.66 10.70
C VAL A 246 -9.67 -16.88 11.24
N TYR A 247 -9.07 -15.84 11.83
CA TYR A 247 -7.81 -15.86 12.58
C TYR A 247 -7.96 -15.62 14.11
N SER A 248 -9.13 -15.82 14.70
CA SER A 248 -9.32 -15.93 16.16
C SER A 248 -9.41 -17.40 16.58
N PRO A 249 -8.80 -17.79 17.71
CA PRO A 249 -8.80 -19.19 18.15
C PRO A 249 -10.23 -19.62 18.49
N SER A 250 -10.70 -20.69 17.84
CA SER A 250 -11.79 -21.49 18.38
C SER A 250 -11.28 -22.14 19.67
N GLY A 251 -11.67 -21.59 20.83
CA GLY A 251 -11.31 -22.20 22.12
C GLY A 251 -11.46 -21.28 23.32
N SER A 252 -12.68 -20.79 23.58
CA SER A 252 -13.07 -20.43 24.96
C SER A 252 -14.58 -20.58 25.08
N ASP A 253 -15.02 -21.80 25.35
CA ASP A 253 -16.33 -22.04 25.95
C ASP A 253 -16.35 -21.40 27.35
N PRO A 254 -17.33 -20.56 27.69
CA PRO A 254 -17.47 -20.05 29.04
C PRO A 254 -18.34 -21.04 29.85
N GLN A 255 -17.75 -22.14 30.32
CA GLN A 255 -18.37 -22.93 31.38
C GLN A 255 -17.34 -23.76 32.17
N ALA A 256 -17.44 -23.64 33.51
CA ALA A 256 -16.58 -24.19 34.58
C ALA A 256 -15.24 -23.44 34.76
N SER A 257 -14.91 -22.85 35.91
CA SER A 257 -15.11 -23.34 37.26
C SER A 257 -15.27 -22.21 38.29
N ALA A 258 -16.13 -22.48 39.27
CA ALA A 258 -16.22 -21.75 40.52
C ALA A 258 -15.06 -22.12 41.47
N SER A 259 -14.84 -21.21 42.44
CA SER A 259 -14.12 -21.33 43.72
C SER A 259 -12.60 -21.56 43.71
N SER A 260 -11.84 -20.57 44.19
CA SER A 260 -11.34 -20.57 45.58
C SER A 260 -10.65 -19.24 45.92
N ASP A 261 -11.01 -18.68 47.07
CA ASP A 261 -10.34 -17.56 47.75
C ASP A 261 -8.87 -17.85 48.07
N GLY A 262 -8.04 -16.81 48.07
CA GLY A 262 -6.64 -16.87 48.50
C GLY A 262 -5.94 -15.53 48.43
N ASP A 263 -5.99 -14.79 49.53
CA ASP A 263 -5.32 -13.52 49.84
C ASP A 263 -3.78 -13.66 49.84
N GLY A 264 -3.02 -12.61 49.47
CA GLY A 264 -1.55 -12.60 49.56
C GLY A 264 -0.81 -11.61 48.65
N THR A 265 -0.35 -10.52 49.26
CA THR A 265 0.45 -9.35 48.83
C THR A 265 1.73 -9.58 47.98
N PRO A 266 2.39 -8.50 47.46
CA PRO A 266 3.12 -8.49 46.19
C PRO A 266 4.66 -8.51 46.29
N ALA A 267 5.26 -8.49 45.09
CA ALA A 267 6.64 -8.11 44.71
C ALA A 267 7.65 -9.25 44.50
N SER A 268 8.15 -9.36 43.27
CA SER A 268 9.54 -9.69 42.98
C SER A 268 9.87 -9.43 41.52
N SER A 269 10.80 -8.52 41.29
CA SER A 269 11.60 -8.36 40.09
C SER A 269 12.40 -9.62 39.75
N GLY A 270 12.57 -9.95 38.46
CA GLY A 270 13.57 -10.92 38.02
C GLY A 270 13.35 -11.48 36.61
N GLU A 271 14.28 -11.13 35.72
CA GLU A 271 14.84 -12.00 34.67
C GLU A 271 13.92 -12.48 33.54
N GLY A 272 13.87 -11.66 32.47
CA GLY A 272 13.54 -12.11 31.14
C GLY A 272 14.74 -12.79 30.47
N GLY A 273 14.55 -14.04 30.02
CA GLY A 273 15.45 -14.71 29.09
C GLY A 273 15.63 -16.19 29.35
N SER A 274 14.73 -17.03 28.80
CA SER A 274 15.08 -18.33 28.16
C SER A 274 13.89 -19.26 27.91
N GLU A 275 12.70 -19.02 28.47
CA GLU A 275 11.58 -19.99 28.36
C GLU A 275 10.93 -20.10 26.96
N GLY A 276 11.25 -19.17 26.04
CA GLY A 276 10.66 -19.17 24.70
C GLY A 276 11.33 -20.10 23.67
N SER A 277 12.57 -20.54 23.90
CA SER A 277 13.33 -21.31 22.90
C SER A 277 12.95 -22.79 22.89
N GLU A 278 12.73 -23.38 24.06
CA GLU A 278 12.43 -24.82 24.20
C GLU A 278 11.06 -25.22 23.63
N ALA A 279 10.09 -24.31 23.64
CA ALA A 279 8.74 -24.58 23.15
C ALA A 279 8.65 -24.79 21.62
N LEU A 280 9.64 -24.35 20.84
CA LEU A 280 9.67 -24.57 19.39
C LEU A 280 10.39 -25.85 19.00
N ALA A 281 11.46 -26.21 19.71
CA ALA A 281 12.26 -27.40 19.42
C ALA A 281 11.45 -28.70 19.50
N GLY A 282 10.35 -28.70 20.27
CA GLY A 282 9.42 -29.82 20.37
C GLY A 282 8.36 -29.92 19.26
N LEU A 283 8.26 -28.94 18.35
CA LEU A 283 7.23 -28.94 17.30
C LEU A 283 7.68 -29.73 16.06
N SER A 284 6.92 -30.77 15.73
CA SER A 284 7.11 -31.51 14.48
C SER A 284 6.65 -30.69 13.27
N ASP A 285 7.07 -31.10 12.06
CA ASP A 285 6.57 -30.49 10.82
C ASP A 285 5.05 -30.66 10.66
N ALA A 286 4.50 -31.75 11.16
CA ALA A 286 3.06 -32.00 11.17
C ALA A 286 2.33 -31.03 12.10
N ASP A 287 2.93 -30.68 13.25
CA ASP A 287 2.35 -29.69 14.16
C ASP A 287 2.31 -28.31 13.50
N ILE A 288 3.42 -27.88 12.88
CA ILE A 288 3.50 -26.61 12.15
C ILE A 288 2.51 -26.59 10.97
N GLU A 289 2.33 -27.71 10.27
CA GLU A 289 1.39 -27.83 9.16
C GLU A 289 -0.07 -27.84 9.64
N GLY A 290 -0.34 -28.37 10.83
CA GLY A 290 -1.64 -28.34 11.49
C GLY A 290 -2.00 -26.98 12.08
N MET A 291 -1.02 -26.10 12.33
CA MET A 291 -1.29 -24.77 12.87
C MET A 291 -2.04 -23.89 11.88
N ASP A 292 -3.01 -23.16 12.41
CA ASP A 292 -3.65 -22.05 11.72
C ASP A 292 -2.69 -20.85 11.60
N ALA A 293 -3.01 -19.95 10.67
CA ALA A 293 -2.18 -18.76 10.47
C ALA A 293 -2.17 -17.85 11.72
N ALA A 294 -3.19 -17.86 12.58
CA ALA A 294 -3.21 -17.03 13.77
C ALA A 294 -2.13 -17.44 14.78
N THR A 295 -1.99 -18.74 14.99
CA THR A 295 -1.02 -19.35 15.90
C THR A 295 0.39 -19.15 15.37
N LEU A 296 0.63 -19.42 14.09
CA LEU A 296 1.92 -19.17 13.43
C LEU A 296 2.35 -17.70 13.60
N ARG A 297 1.44 -16.75 13.34
CA ARG A 297 1.74 -15.31 13.48
C ARG A 297 2.07 -14.91 14.91
N ARG A 298 1.30 -15.40 15.89
CA ARG A 298 1.59 -15.12 17.31
C ARG A 298 2.97 -15.64 17.71
N MET A 299 3.31 -16.85 17.29
CA MET A 299 4.61 -17.45 17.60
C MET A 299 5.78 -16.70 16.96
N LEU A 300 5.60 -16.19 15.74
CA LEU A 300 6.59 -15.37 15.04
C LEU A 300 6.72 -13.99 15.70
N VAL A 301 5.61 -13.29 15.93
CA VAL A 301 5.60 -11.94 16.52
C VAL A 301 6.15 -11.94 17.94
N ALA A 302 5.83 -12.95 18.75
CA ALA A 302 6.37 -13.12 20.10
C ALA A 302 7.91 -13.25 20.12
N ARG A 303 8.52 -13.58 18.97
CA ARG A 303 9.97 -13.71 18.79
C ARG A 303 10.55 -12.58 17.92
N GLY A 304 9.80 -11.50 17.73
CA GLY A 304 10.22 -10.36 16.93
C GLY A 304 10.29 -10.62 15.43
N LEU A 305 9.74 -11.75 14.95
CA LEU A 305 9.69 -12.06 13.53
C LEU A 305 8.38 -11.57 12.88
N PRO A 306 8.40 -11.30 11.57
CA PRO A 306 7.22 -10.77 10.88
C PRO A 306 6.09 -11.80 10.75
N GLY A 307 4.90 -11.37 11.16
CA GLY A 307 3.66 -12.16 11.18
C GLY A 307 2.71 -11.89 10.01
N SER A 308 3.15 -11.32 8.89
CA SER A 308 2.30 -11.18 7.70
C SER A 308 2.59 -12.29 6.66
N GLY A 309 1.83 -12.31 5.56
CA GLY A 309 2.01 -13.24 4.46
C GLY A 309 1.09 -14.47 4.49
N ARG A 310 1.27 -15.33 3.47
CA ARG A 310 0.52 -16.57 3.28
C ARG A 310 0.87 -17.59 4.37
N ILE A 311 -0.07 -18.48 4.69
CA ILE A 311 0.14 -19.54 5.69
C ILE A 311 1.38 -20.38 5.39
N SER A 312 1.66 -20.68 4.12
CA SER A 312 2.87 -21.41 3.71
C SER A 312 4.17 -20.71 4.10
N LYS A 313 4.24 -19.37 3.91
CA LYS A 313 5.41 -18.56 4.30
C LYS A 313 5.53 -18.44 5.81
N LEU A 314 4.41 -18.34 6.53
CA LEU A 314 4.41 -18.32 7.99
C LEU A 314 4.93 -19.64 8.57
N ARG A 315 4.54 -20.78 7.97
CA ARG A 315 5.06 -22.10 8.31
C ARG A 315 6.55 -22.23 8.01
N GLU A 316 6.97 -21.77 6.83
CA GLU A 316 8.38 -21.74 6.43
C GLU A 316 9.24 -20.95 7.42
N ARG A 317 8.86 -19.71 7.76
CA ARG A 317 9.57 -18.91 8.76
C ARG A 317 9.62 -19.56 10.14
N LEU A 318 8.52 -20.21 10.56
CA LEU A 318 8.49 -20.89 11.85
C LEU A 318 9.40 -22.13 11.86
N ARG A 319 9.53 -22.83 10.73
CA ARG A 319 10.52 -23.92 10.54
C ARG A 319 11.94 -23.38 10.58
N GLU A 320 12.24 -22.30 9.86
CA GLU A 320 13.57 -21.66 9.89
C GLU A 320 13.97 -21.30 11.32
N LEU A 321 13.05 -20.67 12.06
CA LEU A 321 13.26 -20.29 13.45
C LEU A 321 13.43 -21.51 14.39
N ARG A 322 12.66 -22.58 14.19
CA ARG A 322 12.81 -23.84 14.94
C ARG A 322 14.16 -24.48 14.66
N ASP A 323 14.59 -24.49 13.40
CA ASP A 323 15.79 -25.16 12.93
C ASP A 323 17.06 -24.31 13.16
N GLY A 324 16.91 -23.12 13.76
CA GLY A 324 18.02 -22.22 14.13
C GLY A 324 18.70 -21.54 12.94
N LYS A 325 17.95 -21.29 11.87
CA LYS A 325 18.44 -20.60 10.66
C LYS A 325 18.01 -19.13 10.59
#